data_AF-A0A965MVC6-F1
#
_entry.id   AF-A0A965MVC6-F1
#
_cell.length_a   1.000
_cell.length_b   1.000
_cell.length_c   1.000
_cell.angle_alpha   90.00
_cell.angle_beta   90.00
_cell.angle_gamma   90.00
#
_symmetry.space_group_name_H-M   'P 1'
#
loop_
_entity.id
_entity.type
_entity.pdbx_description
1 polymer ?
#
loop_
_entity_poly.entity_id
_entity_poly.type
_entity_poly.pdbx_seq_one_letter_code
_entity_poly.pdbx_strand_id
1 'polypeptide(L)'
;MRALSRSGAPDPVKERILAASRAQTVHKLLKLSPGMTPRFQRNNRKPLTQNLVIVDEASMMSLSLMYRLLDALPPGARMWLVGDPDQLASVDAGTVLGDIDKMIKTQPKGTWTHERRTEQHRYPEDSTINTLVKAVRDARDGNEEDIDEVIKILRGASGDVEWLDPSAEQGKLNALAAEVVGTARAVVDLASKGDAAGALAALSTVQVLCAHRNGTLGVQGWNRTVQSAVPGSLADPFYVGRPVLVSRNDDRLGVANGDVGIVCLVNGQKVVAFEGLDGPVTIPLNRLPEVETVYAMTIHKSQGSEYEHA
;
A
#
# COMPACT_ATOMS: atom_id res chain seq x y z
N MET A 1 0.02 11.80 -5.35
CA MET A 1 1.33 11.17 -5.23
C MET A 1 2.45 12.18 -5.33
N ARG A 2 3.47 12.05 -4.48
CA ARG A 2 4.84 12.52 -4.73
C ARG A 2 5.78 11.54 -4.05
N ALA A 3 6.62 10.89 -4.84
CA ALA A 3 7.94 10.44 -4.42
C ALA A 3 8.91 10.81 -5.55
N LEU A 4 9.33 12.07 -5.60
CA LEU A 4 10.50 12.44 -6.41
C LEU A 4 11.73 12.12 -5.56
N SER A 5 12.13 10.86 -5.55
CA SER A 5 13.49 10.51 -5.14
C SER A 5 14.46 11.19 -6.11
N ARG A 6 15.44 11.87 -5.54
CA ARG A 6 16.47 12.67 -6.21
C ARG A 6 17.12 11.91 -7.38
N SER A 7 16.98 12.41 -8.61
CA SER A 7 18.07 12.60 -9.60
C SER A 7 17.52 12.92 -11.00
N GLY A 8 18.20 13.79 -11.75
CA GLY A 8 18.05 13.94 -13.21
C GLY A 8 17.18 15.09 -13.77
N ALA A 9 16.04 15.44 -13.16
CA ALA A 9 15.18 16.49 -13.76
C ALA A 9 15.79 17.90 -13.62
N PRO A 10 15.74 18.77 -14.66
CA PRO A 10 16.16 20.16 -14.55
C PRO A 10 15.42 20.86 -13.40
N ASP A 11 16.14 21.64 -12.60
CA ASP A 11 15.58 22.31 -11.41
C ASP A 11 14.31 23.13 -11.69
N PRO A 12 14.16 23.82 -12.84
CA PRO A 12 12.90 24.51 -13.17
C PRO A 12 11.69 23.57 -13.33
N VAL A 13 11.90 22.33 -13.75
CA VAL A 13 10.82 21.33 -13.90
C VAL A 13 10.43 20.80 -12.52
N LYS A 14 11.42 20.50 -11.67
CA LYS A 14 11.19 20.10 -10.28
C LYS A 14 10.45 21.19 -9.53
N GLU A 15 10.90 22.44 -9.60
CA GLU A 15 10.25 23.58 -8.94
C GLU A 15 8.82 23.76 -9.42
N ARG A 16 8.53 23.62 -10.73
CA ARG A 16 7.16 23.72 -11.24
C ARG A 16 6.27 22.55 -10.84
N ILE A 17 6.79 21.32 -10.76
CA ILE A 17 6.04 20.17 -10.23
C ILE A 17 5.82 20.33 -8.72
N LEU A 18 6.83 20.86 -8.01
CA LEU A 18 6.80 21.12 -6.57
C LEU A 18 5.84 22.28 -6.20
N ALA A 19 5.73 23.28 -7.07
CA ALA A 19 4.81 24.40 -6.97
C ALA A 19 3.41 24.10 -7.54
N ALA A 20 3.28 23.13 -8.44
CA ALA A 20 1.98 22.62 -8.89
C ALA A 20 1.24 21.98 -7.71
N SER A 21 -0.06 22.22 -7.67
CA SER A 21 -1.00 21.90 -6.59
C SER A 21 -0.71 20.59 -5.84
N ARG A 22 -0.98 20.60 -4.53
CA ARG A 22 -0.89 19.44 -3.63
C ARG A 22 -1.48 18.18 -4.31
N ALA A 23 -0.68 17.12 -4.31
CA ALA A 23 -1.13 15.79 -4.71
C ALA A 23 -2.47 15.44 -4.07
N GLN A 24 -3.39 14.90 -4.86
CA GLN A 24 -4.72 14.48 -4.42
C GLN A 24 -5.12 13.18 -5.10
N THR A 25 -6.09 12.48 -4.54
CA THR A 25 -6.67 11.29 -5.17
C THR A 25 -7.41 11.65 -6.45
N VAL A 26 -7.50 10.70 -7.40
CA VAL A 26 -8.26 10.89 -8.65
C VAL A 26 -9.72 11.24 -8.37
N HIS A 27 -10.32 10.61 -7.35
CA HIS A 27 -11.67 10.93 -6.89
C HIS A 27 -11.85 12.39 -6.47
N LYS A 28 -10.87 12.96 -5.75
CA LYS A 28 -10.88 14.35 -5.30
C LYS A 28 -10.66 15.32 -6.47
N LEU A 29 -9.76 14.98 -7.39
CA LEU A 29 -9.54 15.73 -8.64
C LEU A 29 -10.83 15.82 -9.47
N LEU A 30 -11.56 14.71 -9.59
CA LEU A 30 -12.83 14.63 -10.30
C LEU A 30 -14.03 15.18 -9.51
N LYS A 31 -13.80 15.63 -8.27
CA LYS A 31 -14.82 16.13 -7.33
C LYS A 31 -15.97 15.14 -7.18
N LEU A 32 -15.64 13.91 -6.77
CA LEU A 32 -16.64 12.90 -6.44
C LEU A 32 -17.55 13.42 -5.30
N SER A 33 -18.85 13.45 -5.54
CA SER A 33 -19.86 13.65 -4.52
C SER A 33 -20.41 12.29 -4.07
N PRO A 34 -20.14 11.85 -2.83
CA PRO A 34 -20.66 10.60 -2.30
C PRO A 34 -22.19 10.70 -2.10
N GLY A 35 -22.90 9.60 -2.33
CA GLY A 35 -24.36 9.48 -2.19
C GLY A 35 -24.84 8.12 -2.70
N MET A 36 -26.15 7.84 -2.64
CA MET A 36 -26.73 6.59 -3.18
C MET A 36 -26.35 6.36 -4.66
N THR A 37 -26.16 7.44 -5.41
CA THR A 37 -25.61 7.41 -6.75
C THR A 37 -24.39 8.33 -6.78
N PRO A 38 -23.17 7.78 -6.71
CA PRO A 38 -21.95 8.57 -6.76
C PRO A 38 -21.88 9.40 -8.04
N ARG A 39 -21.61 10.71 -7.93
CA ARG A 39 -21.54 11.62 -9.08
C ARG A 39 -20.21 12.34 -9.13
N PHE A 40 -19.55 12.28 -10.29
CA PHE A 40 -18.37 13.08 -10.59
C PHE A 40 -18.81 14.44 -11.16
N GLN A 41 -18.31 15.53 -10.57
CA GLN A 41 -18.66 16.88 -11.04
C GLN A 41 -17.81 17.31 -12.24
N ARG A 42 -16.68 16.65 -12.49
CA ARG A 42 -15.81 16.86 -13.65
C ARG A 42 -16.09 15.79 -14.72
N ASN A 43 -16.25 16.23 -15.95
CA ASN A 43 -16.58 15.42 -17.13
C ASN A 43 -16.37 16.26 -18.40
N ASN A 44 -16.73 15.74 -19.57
CA ASN A 44 -16.54 16.44 -20.84
C ASN A 44 -17.30 17.79 -20.97
N ARG A 45 -18.40 17.99 -20.23
CA ARG A 45 -19.15 19.27 -20.19
C ARG A 45 -18.57 20.26 -19.19
N LYS A 46 -17.89 19.76 -18.15
CA LYS A 46 -17.19 20.56 -17.15
C LYS A 46 -15.78 20.00 -16.93
N PRO A 47 -14.85 20.23 -17.89
CA PRO A 47 -13.53 19.61 -17.86
C PRO A 47 -12.72 20.00 -16.63
N LEU A 48 -11.63 19.26 -16.43
CA LEU A 48 -10.52 19.64 -15.58
C LEU A 48 -9.88 20.93 -16.10
N THR A 49 -9.25 21.67 -15.20
CA THR A 49 -8.53 22.91 -15.53
C THR A 49 -7.05 22.65 -15.85
N GLN A 50 -6.61 21.41 -15.64
CA GLN A 50 -5.23 20.98 -15.81
C GLN A 50 -5.00 20.51 -17.25
N ASN A 51 -3.93 21.00 -17.88
CA ASN A 51 -3.50 20.57 -19.21
C ASN A 51 -2.44 19.44 -19.16
N LEU A 52 -1.95 19.12 -17.96
CA LEU A 52 -1.09 17.97 -17.68
C LEU A 52 -1.62 17.29 -16.42
N VAL A 53 -1.94 16.00 -16.51
CA VAL A 53 -2.33 15.15 -15.38
C VAL A 53 -1.31 14.03 -15.25
N ILE A 54 -0.71 13.91 -14.08
CA ILE A 54 0.19 12.80 -13.74
C ILE A 54 -0.57 11.89 -12.77
N VAL A 55 -0.80 10.66 -13.20
CA VAL A 55 -1.38 9.59 -12.38
C VAL A 55 -0.24 8.66 -12.03
N ASP A 56 -0.09 8.43 -10.75
CA ASP A 56 0.96 7.62 -10.17
C ASP A 56 0.24 6.51 -9.36
N GLU A 57 0.86 5.33 -9.20
CA GLU A 57 0.15 4.05 -8.94
C GLU A 57 -1.00 3.76 -9.94
N ALA A 58 -0.78 4.04 -11.23
CA ALA A 58 -1.78 3.84 -12.27
C ALA A 58 -2.22 2.36 -12.44
N SER A 59 -1.40 1.41 -11.98
CA SER A 59 -1.67 -0.02 -11.88
C SER A 59 -2.91 -0.35 -11.03
N MET A 60 -3.16 0.45 -9.98
CA MET A 60 -4.33 0.27 -9.10
C MET A 60 -5.62 0.87 -9.68
N MET A 61 -5.55 1.60 -10.79
CA MET A 61 -6.70 2.33 -11.32
C MET A 61 -7.66 1.42 -12.09
N SER A 62 -8.93 1.44 -11.70
CA SER A 62 -9.97 0.69 -12.38
C SER A 62 -10.33 1.27 -13.74
N LEU A 63 -10.87 0.44 -14.64
CA LEU A 63 -11.33 0.87 -15.96
C LEU A 63 -12.36 2.00 -15.88
N SER A 64 -13.28 1.91 -14.92
CA SER A 64 -14.33 2.92 -14.73
C SER A 64 -13.74 4.27 -14.33
N LEU A 65 -12.73 4.28 -13.44
CA LEU A 65 -12.08 5.51 -13.00
C LEU A 65 -11.20 6.12 -14.10
N MET A 66 -10.47 5.29 -14.86
CA MET A 66 -9.72 5.73 -16.04
C MET A 66 -10.65 6.43 -17.05
N TYR A 67 -11.78 5.80 -17.39
CA TYR A 67 -12.75 6.38 -18.31
C TYR A 67 -13.24 7.76 -17.83
N ARG A 68 -13.60 7.88 -16.55
CA ARG A 68 -14.05 9.15 -15.96
C ARG A 68 -12.96 10.21 -15.98
N LEU A 69 -11.71 9.82 -15.76
CA LEU A 69 -10.56 10.73 -15.84
C LEU A 69 -10.37 11.24 -17.27
N LEU A 70 -10.35 10.34 -18.25
CA LEU A 70 -10.22 10.68 -19.66
C LEU A 70 -11.36 11.58 -20.15
N ASP A 71 -12.61 11.26 -19.80
CA ASP A 71 -13.79 12.08 -20.16
C ASP A 71 -13.70 13.50 -19.58
N ALA A 72 -13.01 13.68 -18.44
CA ALA A 72 -12.84 14.97 -17.80
C ALA A 72 -11.63 15.77 -18.33
N LEU A 73 -10.76 15.20 -19.16
CA LEU A 73 -9.60 15.92 -19.69
C LEU A 73 -10.03 16.95 -20.76
N PRO A 74 -9.53 18.20 -20.70
CA PRO A 74 -9.80 19.16 -21.76
C PRO A 74 -9.09 18.75 -23.07
N PRO A 75 -9.60 19.16 -24.25
CA PRO A 75 -8.96 18.89 -25.53
C PRO A 75 -7.49 19.35 -25.55
N GLY A 76 -6.59 18.48 -26.01
CA GLY A 76 -5.15 18.76 -26.07
C GLY A 76 -4.39 18.58 -24.75
N ALA A 77 -5.06 18.18 -23.67
CA ALA A 77 -4.39 17.83 -22.42
C ALA A 77 -3.47 16.61 -22.59
N ARG A 78 -2.40 16.57 -21.81
CA ARG A 78 -1.48 15.44 -21.70
C ARG A 78 -1.76 14.67 -20.42
N MET A 79 -1.64 13.35 -20.48
CA MET A 79 -1.74 12.48 -19.31
C MET A 79 -0.51 11.58 -19.23
N TRP A 80 0.12 11.53 -18.07
CA TRP A 80 1.22 10.61 -17.77
C TRP A 80 0.72 9.57 -16.78
N LEU A 81 0.91 8.30 -17.12
CA LEU A 81 0.60 7.17 -16.26
C LEU A 81 1.91 6.58 -15.77
N VAL A 82 2.07 6.50 -14.46
CA VAL A 82 3.23 5.96 -13.77
C VAL A 82 2.74 4.82 -12.87
N GLY A 83 3.39 3.68 -12.94
CA GLY A 83 3.03 2.49 -12.16
C GLY A 83 3.66 1.24 -12.74
N ASP A 84 3.50 0.12 -12.05
CA ASP A 84 4.02 -1.17 -12.49
C ASP A 84 2.93 -2.01 -13.19
N PRO A 85 3.04 -2.29 -14.51
CA PRO A 85 2.08 -3.13 -15.22
C PRO A 85 2.09 -4.61 -14.77
N ASP A 86 3.09 -5.02 -13.98
CA ASP A 86 3.20 -6.35 -13.40
C ASP A 86 2.61 -6.47 -11.99
N GLN A 87 2.20 -5.36 -11.38
CA GLN A 87 1.56 -5.38 -10.07
C GLN A 87 0.22 -6.12 -10.11
N LEU A 88 -0.21 -6.63 -8.95
CA LEU A 88 -1.54 -7.21 -8.79
C LEU A 88 -2.61 -6.23 -9.28
N ALA A 89 -3.58 -6.78 -10.03
CA ALA A 89 -4.69 -6.02 -10.57
C ALA A 89 -5.46 -5.27 -9.47
N SER A 90 -6.08 -4.15 -9.84
CA SER A 90 -7.10 -3.52 -9.01
C SER A 90 -8.18 -4.52 -8.61
N VAL A 91 -8.78 -4.32 -7.43
CA VAL A 91 -9.91 -5.13 -6.94
C VAL A 91 -11.14 -4.98 -7.85
N ASP A 92 -11.23 -3.86 -8.57
CA ASP A 92 -12.26 -3.59 -9.58
C ASP A 92 -11.87 -4.18 -10.96
N ALA A 93 -12.86 -4.43 -11.81
CA ALA A 93 -12.66 -5.07 -13.11
C ALA A 93 -11.67 -4.35 -14.04
N GLY A 94 -10.66 -5.10 -14.50
CA GLY A 94 -9.74 -4.75 -15.59
C GLY A 94 -8.38 -4.20 -15.13
N THR A 95 -7.32 -4.61 -15.83
CA THR A 95 -5.94 -4.13 -15.62
C THR A 95 -5.58 -3.08 -16.66
N VAL A 96 -6.05 -1.84 -16.48
CA VAL A 96 -5.88 -0.78 -17.50
C VAL A 96 -4.42 -0.58 -17.90
N LEU A 97 -3.51 -0.44 -16.92
CA LEU A 97 -2.09 -0.22 -17.21
C LEU A 97 -1.43 -1.45 -17.86
N GLY A 98 -1.76 -2.66 -17.40
CA GLY A 98 -1.26 -3.90 -17.97
C GLY A 98 -1.72 -4.11 -19.42
N ASP A 99 -2.98 -3.79 -19.71
CA ASP A 99 -3.54 -3.89 -21.07
C ASP A 99 -2.90 -2.86 -22.01
N ILE A 100 -2.65 -1.64 -21.52
CA ILE A 100 -1.91 -0.61 -22.26
C ILE A 100 -0.47 -1.06 -22.54
N ASP A 101 0.27 -1.60 -21.56
CA ASP A 101 1.63 -2.11 -21.75
C ASP A 101 1.68 -3.22 -22.80
N LYS A 102 0.76 -4.19 -22.73
CA LYS A 102 0.62 -5.26 -23.74
C LYS A 102 0.31 -4.70 -25.12
N MET A 103 -0.66 -3.78 -25.22
CA MET A 103 -1.04 -3.18 -26.49
C MET A 103 0.13 -2.42 -27.13
N ILE A 104 0.85 -1.60 -26.38
CA ILE A 104 2.00 -0.83 -26.88
C ILE A 104 3.11 -1.74 -27.41
N LYS A 105 3.38 -2.87 -26.74
CA LYS A 105 4.35 -3.88 -27.22
C LYS A 105 3.96 -4.48 -28.57
N THR A 106 2.67 -4.66 -28.82
CA THR A 106 2.16 -5.21 -30.10
C THR A 106 1.92 -4.16 -31.18
N GLN A 107 1.68 -2.90 -30.80
CA GLN A 107 1.38 -1.79 -31.69
C GLN A 107 2.21 -0.55 -31.31
N PRO A 108 3.45 -0.42 -31.80
CA PRO A 108 4.35 0.66 -31.37
C PRO A 108 4.03 2.03 -31.98
N LYS A 109 3.04 2.15 -32.88
CA LYS A 109 2.72 3.39 -33.60
C LYS A 109 1.54 4.12 -32.96
N GLY A 110 1.78 5.33 -32.46
CA GLY A 110 0.74 6.20 -31.92
C GLY A 110 1.26 7.55 -31.40
N THR A 111 0.39 8.33 -30.77
CA THR A 111 0.72 9.63 -30.15
C THR A 111 1.13 9.50 -28.68
N TRP A 112 1.70 8.36 -28.30
CA TRP A 112 2.14 8.07 -26.93
C TRP A 112 3.65 7.86 -26.87
N THR A 113 4.22 8.18 -25.72
CA THR A 113 5.58 7.80 -25.36
C THR A 113 5.47 6.72 -24.30
N HIS A 114 6.25 5.65 -24.46
CA HIS A 114 6.31 4.56 -23.50
C HIS A 114 7.76 4.30 -23.12
N GLU A 115 8.01 4.28 -21.82
CA GLU A 115 9.32 3.96 -21.26
C GLU A 115 9.10 2.97 -20.11
N ARG A 116 9.72 1.79 -20.22
CA ARG A 116 9.75 0.79 -19.16
C ARG A 116 11.15 0.76 -18.57
N ARG A 117 11.26 1.14 -17.30
CA ARG A 117 12.52 1.07 -16.55
C ARG A 117 12.68 -0.35 -16.01
N THR A 118 13.82 -0.96 -16.28
CA THR A 118 14.19 -2.29 -15.77
C THR A 118 15.29 -2.23 -14.71
N GLU A 119 15.88 -1.05 -14.52
CA GLU A 119 16.88 -0.79 -13.49
C GLU A 119 16.21 -0.66 -12.13
N GLN A 120 16.81 -1.31 -11.14
CA GLN A 120 16.35 -1.31 -9.76
C GLN A 120 17.51 -0.81 -8.90
N HIS A 121 17.23 0.14 -7.99
CA HIS A 121 18.26 0.80 -7.18
C HIS A 121 18.08 0.60 -5.67
N ARG A 122 17.05 -0.14 -5.24
CA ARG A 122 16.65 -0.29 -3.83
C ARG A 122 17.44 -1.38 -3.10
N TYR A 123 17.78 -2.45 -3.79
CA TYR A 123 18.48 -3.62 -3.25
C TYR A 123 19.61 -4.03 -4.19
N PRO A 124 20.65 -4.72 -3.69
CA PRO A 124 21.75 -5.21 -4.52
C PRO A 124 21.26 -6.04 -5.70
N GLU A 125 21.96 -5.97 -6.84
CA GLU A 125 21.59 -6.72 -8.05
C GLU A 125 21.64 -8.25 -7.83
N ASP A 126 22.52 -8.70 -6.93
CA ASP A 126 22.75 -10.08 -6.53
C ASP A 126 21.88 -10.53 -5.33
N SER A 127 20.96 -9.68 -4.87
CA SER A 127 20.02 -10.03 -3.79
C SER A 127 19.04 -11.15 -4.18
N THR A 128 18.64 -11.95 -3.20
CA THR A 128 17.65 -13.02 -3.42
C THR A 128 16.29 -12.43 -3.78
N ILE A 129 15.93 -11.28 -3.19
CA ILE A 129 14.71 -10.54 -3.55
C ILE A 129 14.70 -10.20 -5.05
N ASN A 130 15.80 -9.66 -5.60
CA ASN A 130 15.86 -9.31 -7.02
C ASN A 130 15.75 -10.54 -7.93
N THR A 131 16.37 -11.65 -7.54
CA THR A 131 16.29 -12.93 -8.25
C THR A 131 14.86 -13.46 -8.26
N LEU A 132 14.18 -13.43 -7.10
CA LEU A 132 12.80 -13.88 -6.95
C LEU A 132 11.83 -13.01 -7.75
N VAL A 133 11.98 -11.69 -7.74
CA VAL A 133 11.13 -10.77 -8.51
C VAL A 133 11.21 -11.06 -10.01
N LYS A 134 12.41 -11.34 -10.54
CA LYS A 134 12.59 -11.73 -11.94
C LYS A 134 11.89 -13.05 -12.25
N ALA A 135 12.12 -14.07 -11.42
CA ALA A 135 11.51 -15.39 -11.60
C ALA A 135 9.96 -15.33 -11.54
N VAL A 136 9.39 -14.57 -10.60
CA VAL A 136 7.93 -14.39 -10.50
C VAL A 136 7.37 -13.64 -11.71
N ARG A 137 8.10 -12.66 -12.26
CA ARG A 137 7.70 -11.94 -13.47
C ARG A 137 7.70 -12.87 -14.69
N ASP A 138 8.72 -13.71 -14.82
CA ASP A 138 8.85 -14.65 -15.93
C ASP A 138 7.76 -15.74 -15.83
N ALA A 139 7.47 -16.22 -14.61
CA ALA A 139 6.41 -17.19 -14.32
C ALA A 139 4.97 -16.67 -14.50
N ARG A 140 4.78 -15.39 -14.84
CA ARG A 140 3.44 -14.75 -14.84
C ARG A 140 2.47 -15.37 -15.84
N ASP A 141 2.98 -15.91 -16.95
CA ASP A 141 2.16 -16.60 -17.96
C ASP A 141 1.82 -18.04 -17.57
N GLY A 142 2.32 -18.53 -16.42
CA GLY A 142 1.80 -19.68 -15.70
C GLY A 142 2.20 -21.05 -16.27
N ASN A 143 3.36 -21.16 -16.94
CA ASN A 143 3.90 -22.48 -17.26
C ASN A 143 4.44 -23.15 -15.98
N GLU A 144 4.35 -24.48 -15.89
CA GLU A 144 4.72 -25.24 -14.69
C GLU A 144 6.23 -25.13 -14.38
N GLU A 145 7.06 -25.08 -15.42
CA GLU A 145 8.52 -25.00 -15.29
C GLU A 145 8.97 -23.71 -14.56
N ASP A 146 8.36 -22.57 -14.88
CA ASP A 146 8.69 -21.29 -14.26
C ASP A 146 8.22 -21.24 -12.79
N ILE A 147 7.08 -21.85 -12.47
CA ILE A 147 6.60 -21.96 -11.08
C ILE A 147 7.56 -22.82 -10.25
N ASP A 148 8.01 -23.95 -10.79
CA ASP A 148 8.98 -24.82 -10.14
C ASP A 148 10.31 -24.10 -9.89
N GLU A 149 10.78 -23.27 -10.82
CA GLU A 149 11.98 -22.45 -10.62
C GLU A 149 11.79 -21.42 -9.51
N VAL A 150 10.64 -20.74 -9.43
CA VAL A 150 10.31 -19.82 -8.31
C VAL A 150 10.36 -20.56 -6.97
N ILE A 151 9.73 -21.74 -6.87
CA ILE A 151 9.73 -22.53 -5.63
C ILE A 151 11.14 -23.01 -5.27
N LYS A 152 11.94 -23.39 -6.26
CA LYS A 152 13.33 -23.79 -6.07
C LYS A 152 14.19 -22.64 -5.56
N ILE A 153 14.03 -21.44 -6.11
CA ILE A 153 14.71 -20.22 -5.62
C ILE A 153 14.30 -19.95 -4.17
N LEU A 154 13.01 -20.00 -3.85
CA LEU A 154 12.52 -19.80 -2.47
C LEU A 154 13.12 -20.80 -1.50
N ARG A 155 13.10 -22.10 -1.82
CA ARG A 155 13.63 -23.14 -0.94
C ARG A 155 15.15 -23.07 -0.75
N GLY A 156 15.87 -22.53 -1.73
CA GLY A 156 17.31 -22.30 -1.66
C GLY A 156 17.71 -20.93 -1.11
N ALA A 157 16.73 -20.07 -0.81
CA ALA A 157 16.98 -18.70 -0.37
C ALA A 157 17.67 -18.65 1.00
N SER A 158 18.54 -17.65 1.17
CA SER A 158 19.16 -17.34 2.45
C SER A 158 19.53 -15.86 2.51
N GLY A 159 19.53 -15.28 3.71
CA GLY A 159 19.86 -13.86 3.91
C GLY A 159 18.62 -12.98 3.86
N ASP A 160 18.43 -12.26 2.76
CA ASP A 160 17.33 -11.29 2.56
C ASP A 160 15.96 -11.93 2.30
N VAL A 161 15.93 -13.25 2.07
CA VAL A 161 14.71 -14.06 1.95
C VAL A 161 14.91 -15.35 2.74
N GLU A 162 13.93 -15.73 3.55
CA GLU A 162 13.84 -17.04 4.20
C GLU A 162 12.53 -17.73 3.79
N TRP A 163 12.64 -19.00 3.39
CA TRP A 163 11.48 -19.85 3.16
C TRP A 163 11.18 -20.72 4.38
N LEU A 164 9.89 -20.82 4.72
CA LEU A 164 9.37 -21.61 5.82
C LEU A 164 8.19 -22.45 5.34
N ASP A 165 8.29 -23.77 5.48
CA ASP A 165 7.15 -24.67 5.28
C ASP A 165 6.37 -24.86 6.60
N PRO A 166 5.18 -24.26 6.75
CA PRO A 166 4.44 -24.30 8.01
C PRO A 166 3.94 -25.70 8.38
N SER A 167 3.92 -26.64 7.44
CA SER A 167 3.50 -28.03 7.69
C SER A 167 4.62 -28.90 8.26
N ALA A 168 5.88 -28.54 7.99
CA ALA A 168 7.06 -29.29 8.41
C ALA A 168 7.87 -28.58 9.50
N GLU A 169 7.84 -27.25 9.56
CA GLU A 169 8.75 -26.42 10.37
C GLU A 169 8.01 -25.68 11.50
N GLN A 170 7.20 -26.38 12.29
CA GLN A 170 6.40 -25.79 13.37
C GLN A 170 7.24 -24.97 14.37
N GLY A 171 8.49 -25.38 14.62
CA GLY A 171 9.41 -24.65 15.49
C GLY A 171 9.73 -23.24 14.96
N LYS A 172 10.01 -23.12 13.66
CA LYS A 172 10.24 -21.82 13.03
C LYS A 172 8.96 -20.99 12.96
N LEU A 173 7.82 -21.62 12.68
CA LEU A 173 6.54 -20.92 12.66
C LEU A 173 6.21 -20.31 14.03
N ASN A 174 6.50 -21.04 15.11
CA ASN A 174 6.33 -20.53 16.47
C ASN A 174 7.31 -19.40 16.78
N ALA A 175 8.54 -19.45 16.27
CA ALA A 175 9.52 -18.37 16.42
C ALA A 175 9.07 -17.10 15.69
N LEU A 176 8.61 -17.21 14.45
CA LEU A 176 8.01 -16.10 13.69
C LEU A 176 6.80 -15.51 14.43
N ALA A 177 5.92 -16.35 14.96
CA ALA A 177 4.79 -15.89 15.76
C ALA A 177 5.24 -15.14 17.03
N ALA A 178 6.30 -15.61 17.69
CA ALA A 178 6.86 -14.95 18.86
C ALA A 178 7.49 -13.60 18.51
N GLU A 179 8.13 -13.47 17.35
CA GLU A 179 8.69 -12.21 16.85
C GLU A 179 7.59 -11.17 16.61
N VAL A 180 6.55 -11.53 15.84
CA VAL A 180 5.41 -10.64 15.56
C VAL A 180 4.72 -10.20 16.86
N VAL A 181 4.54 -11.13 17.82
CA VAL A 181 4.00 -10.82 19.14
C VAL A 181 4.94 -9.91 19.94
N GLY A 182 6.26 -10.10 19.82
CA GLY A 182 7.29 -9.25 20.44
C GLY A 182 7.18 -7.81 19.97
N THR A 183 7.08 -7.59 18.66
CA THR A 183 6.86 -6.27 18.06
C THR A 183 5.56 -5.64 18.57
N ALA A 184 4.46 -6.40 18.59
CA ALA A 184 3.18 -5.90 19.11
C ALA A 184 3.26 -5.48 20.60
N ARG A 185 4.02 -6.21 21.42
CA ARG A 185 4.25 -5.84 22.83
C ARG A 185 5.10 -4.58 22.97
N ALA A 186 6.14 -4.43 22.16
CA ALA A 186 6.94 -3.21 22.14
C ALA A 186 6.10 -1.99 21.76
N VAL A 187 5.20 -2.12 20.78
CA VAL A 187 4.22 -1.09 20.42
C VAL A 187 3.31 -0.74 21.60
N VAL A 188 2.77 -1.74 22.31
CA VAL A 188 1.93 -1.52 23.50
C VAL A 188 2.68 -0.76 24.60
N ASP A 189 3.94 -1.12 24.86
CA ASP A 189 4.76 -0.48 25.89
C ASP A 189 5.03 1.00 25.57
N LEU A 190 5.35 1.32 24.31
CA LEU A 190 5.58 2.69 23.84
C LEU A 190 4.28 3.51 23.85
N ALA A 191 3.20 2.94 23.30
CA ALA A 191 1.89 3.56 23.25
C ALA A 191 1.31 3.86 24.64
N SER A 192 1.61 3.00 25.63
CA SER A 192 1.18 3.17 27.03
C SER A 192 1.94 4.28 27.74
N LYS A 193 3.17 4.58 27.32
CA LYS A 193 3.98 5.71 27.81
C LYS A 193 3.66 7.02 27.09
N GLY A 194 2.78 6.98 26.09
CA GLY A 194 2.43 8.13 25.25
C GLY A 194 3.43 8.46 24.15
N ASP A 195 4.38 7.56 23.89
CA ASP A 195 5.32 7.70 22.77
C ASP A 195 4.69 7.18 21.47
N ALA A 196 3.83 8.02 20.89
CA ALA A 196 3.15 7.70 19.64
C ALA A 196 4.12 7.53 18.45
N ALA A 197 5.19 8.32 18.39
CA ALA A 197 6.15 8.27 17.31
C ALA A 197 6.97 6.98 17.37
N GLY A 198 7.47 6.62 18.55
CA GLY A 198 8.16 5.35 18.77
C GLY A 198 7.25 4.16 18.51
N ALA A 199 5.98 4.22 18.92
CA ALA A 199 5.02 3.15 18.66
C ALA A 199 4.77 2.94 17.15
N LEU A 200 4.61 4.01 16.37
CA LEU A 200 4.44 3.94 14.91
C LEU A 200 5.69 3.36 14.25
N ALA A 201 6.87 3.84 14.62
CA ALA A 201 8.14 3.33 14.12
C ALA A 201 8.36 1.84 14.48
N ALA A 202 7.96 1.42 15.68
CA ALA A 202 8.04 0.02 16.07
C ALA A 202 7.09 -0.87 15.26
N LEU A 203 5.88 -0.37 14.96
CA LEU A 203 4.91 -1.11 14.14
C LEU A 203 5.40 -1.30 12.70
N SER A 204 6.11 -0.33 12.12
CA SER A 204 6.61 -0.41 10.74
C SER A 204 7.81 -1.35 10.57
N THR A 205 8.37 -1.90 11.64
CA THR A 205 9.54 -2.79 11.56
C THR A 205 9.22 -4.15 10.95
N VAL A 206 8.04 -4.70 11.23
CA VAL A 206 7.61 -6.02 10.77
C VAL A 206 6.17 -5.96 10.29
N GLN A 207 5.93 -6.36 9.04
CA GLN A 207 4.59 -6.42 8.47
C GLN A 207 4.21 -7.82 8.02
N VAL A 208 3.20 -8.43 8.65
CA VAL A 208 2.68 -9.71 8.16
C VAL A 208 1.74 -9.49 6.98
N LEU A 209 2.10 -10.06 5.83
CA LEU A 209 1.29 -10.04 4.60
C LEU A 209 0.68 -11.42 4.32
N CYS A 210 -0.62 -11.45 4.04
CA CYS A 210 -1.34 -12.69 3.77
C CYS A 210 -1.99 -12.67 2.38
N ALA A 211 -1.95 -13.80 1.67
CA ALA A 211 -2.70 -13.96 0.43
C ALA A 211 -4.23 -14.03 0.68
N HIS A 212 -4.65 -14.57 1.82
CA HIS A 212 -6.05 -14.82 2.16
C HIS A 212 -6.43 -14.23 3.53
N ARG A 213 -7.73 -13.91 3.69
CA ARG A 213 -8.26 -13.29 4.91
C ARG A 213 -8.54 -14.30 6.03
N ASN A 214 -9.02 -15.48 5.68
CA ASN A 214 -9.55 -16.48 6.63
C ASN A 214 -8.52 -17.58 6.92
N GLY A 215 -8.72 -18.37 7.98
CA GLY A 215 -7.83 -19.48 8.33
C GLY A 215 -6.70 -19.09 9.29
N THR A 216 -5.95 -20.08 9.76
CA THR A 216 -4.93 -19.92 10.82
C THR A 216 -3.73 -19.09 10.39
N LEU A 217 -3.33 -19.20 9.12
CA LEU A 217 -2.23 -18.41 8.52
C LEU A 217 -2.73 -17.22 7.70
N GLY A 218 -4.06 -17.00 7.65
CA GLY A 218 -4.65 -15.81 7.04
C GLY A 218 -4.68 -14.62 7.98
N VAL A 219 -5.12 -13.46 7.49
CA VAL A 219 -5.20 -12.20 8.25
C VAL A 219 -5.88 -12.38 9.62
N GLN A 220 -7.04 -13.05 9.65
CA GLN A 220 -7.78 -13.28 10.89
C GLN A 220 -7.04 -14.18 11.88
N GLY A 221 -6.31 -15.17 11.39
CA GLY A 221 -5.52 -16.08 12.21
C GLY A 221 -4.38 -15.34 12.90
N TRP A 222 -3.59 -14.59 12.14
CA TRP A 222 -2.50 -13.77 12.65
C TRP A 222 -2.98 -12.70 13.64
N ASN A 223 -4.03 -11.95 13.30
CA ASN A 223 -4.61 -10.97 14.22
C ASN A 223 -5.05 -11.64 15.53
N ARG A 224 -5.67 -12.82 15.48
CA ARG A 224 -6.08 -13.57 16.67
C ARG A 224 -4.89 -14.04 17.51
N THR A 225 -3.84 -14.55 16.87
CA THR A 225 -2.59 -14.98 17.53
C THR A 225 -1.99 -13.83 18.33
N VAL A 226 -1.85 -12.66 17.70
CA VAL A 226 -1.28 -11.48 18.36
C VAL A 226 -2.20 -10.96 19.46
N GLN A 227 -3.49 -10.79 19.18
CA GLN A 227 -4.44 -10.32 20.19
C GLN A 227 -4.45 -11.22 21.41
N SER A 228 -4.49 -12.55 21.25
CA SER A 228 -4.49 -13.49 22.37
C SER A 228 -3.24 -13.38 23.25
N ALA A 229 -2.12 -12.89 22.73
CA ALA A 229 -0.86 -12.74 23.44
C ALA A 229 -0.62 -11.31 24.00
N VAL A 230 -1.44 -10.33 23.61
CA VAL A 230 -1.37 -8.94 24.06
C VAL A 230 -2.37 -8.72 25.22
N PRO A 231 -1.91 -8.31 26.41
CA PRO A 231 -2.79 -8.08 27.57
C PRO A 231 -3.90 -7.05 27.29
N GLY A 232 -5.11 -7.34 27.76
CA GLY A 232 -6.27 -6.45 27.66
C GLY A 232 -6.95 -6.41 26.29
N SER A 233 -6.35 -6.98 25.25
CA SER A 233 -6.88 -6.91 23.88
C SER A 233 -8.26 -7.56 23.69
N LEU A 234 -8.56 -8.61 24.46
CA LEU A 234 -9.81 -9.36 24.40
C LEU A 234 -10.93 -8.68 25.21
N ALA A 235 -10.57 -7.83 26.18
CA ALA A 235 -11.52 -7.16 27.07
C ALA A 235 -11.93 -5.78 26.55
N ASP A 236 -11.05 -5.14 25.76
CA ASP A 236 -11.23 -3.77 25.31
C ASP A 236 -11.00 -3.68 23.79
N PRO A 237 -12.01 -3.31 22.99
CA PRO A 237 -11.85 -3.19 21.55
C PRO A 237 -10.85 -2.10 21.15
N PHE A 238 -10.59 -1.10 22.00
CA PHE A 238 -9.58 -0.06 21.77
C PHE A 238 -8.51 -0.11 22.86
N TYR A 239 -7.96 -1.29 23.11
CA TYR A 239 -6.79 -1.46 23.97
C TYR A 239 -5.60 -0.64 23.43
N VAL A 240 -4.76 -0.18 24.36
CA VAL A 240 -3.54 0.58 24.03
C VAL A 240 -2.56 -0.32 23.27
N GLY A 241 -1.96 0.20 22.21
CA GLY A 241 -1.07 -0.54 21.30
C GLY A 241 -1.79 -1.31 20.20
N ARG A 242 -3.13 -1.20 20.09
CA ARG A 242 -3.87 -1.76 18.95
C ARG A 242 -3.50 -0.99 17.66
N PRO A 243 -2.95 -1.64 16.63
CA PRO A 243 -2.85 -1.04 15.30
C PRO A 243 -4.22 -1.10 14.63
N VAL A 244 -4.61 0.01 14.01
CA VAL A 244 -5.87 0.19 13.31
C VAL A 244 -5.61 0.61 11.87
N LEU A 245 -6.34 0.02 10.94
CA LEU A 245 -6.36 0.41 9.53
C LEU A 245 -7.69 1.12 9.23
N VAL A 246 -7.63 2.31 8.67
CA VAL A 246 -8.81 3.04 8.22
C VAL A 246 -9.39 2.33 7.01
N SER A 247 -10.67 1.97 7.06
CA SER A 247 -11.35 1.24 5.97
C SER A 247 -12.00 2.16 4.93
N ARG A 248 -12.09 3.47 5.22
CA ARG A 248 -12.71 4.46 4.35
C ARG A 248 -12.13 5.86 4.56
N ASN A 249 -11.92 6.57 3.46
CA ASN A 249 -11.48 7.97 3.46
C ASN A 249 -12.41 8.88 4.30
N ASP A 250 -11.83 9.74 5.12
CA ASP A 250 -12.48 10.85 5.81
C ASP A 250 -11.68 12.16 5.58
N ASP A 251 -12.16 12.97 4.63
CA ASP A 251 -11.54 14.26 4.28
C ASP A 251 -11.54 15.28 5.43
N ARG A 252 -12.46 15.18 6.41
CA ARG A 252 -12.54 16.13 7.52
C ARG A 252 -11.44 15.88 8.54
N LEU A 253 -11.12 14.62 8.75
CA LEU A 253 -10.06 14.17 9.65
C LEU A 253 -8.70 14.06 8.95
N GLY A 254 -8.70 14.07 7.61
CA GLY A 254 -7.48 14.00 6.81
C GLY A 254 -6.89 12.59 6.71
N VAL A 255 -7.68 11.55 7.00
CA VAL A 255 -7.27 10.14 6.89
C VAL A 255 -7.85 9.48 5.65
N ALA A 256 -7.06 8.62 5.02
CA ALA A 256 -7.43 7.84 3.85
C ALA A 256 -7.62 6.35 4.21
N ASN A 257 -8.38 5.65 3.37
CA ASN A 257 -8.45 4.19 3.39
C ASN A 257 -7.06 3.62 3.13
N GLY A 258 -6.59 2.74 4.01
CA GLY A 258 -5.22 2.25 4.00
C GLY A 258 -4.31 2.92 5.03
N ASP A 259 -4.71 4.04 5.62
CA ASP A 259 -3.91 4.68 6.66
C ASP A 259 -3.87 3.80 7.92
N VAL A 260 -2.66 3.54 8.40
CA VAL A 260 -2.40 2.80 9.63
C VAL A 260 -2.19 3.78 10.77
N GLY A 261 -2.85 3.53 11.90
CA GLY A 261 -2.65 4.25 13.15
C GLY A 261 -2.56 3.31 14.34
N ILE A 262 -2.21 3.84 15.50
CA ILE A 262 -2.06 3.07 16.74
C ILE A 262 -2.86 3.72 17.86
N VAL A 263 -3.58 2.91 18.64
CA VAL A 263 -4.23 3.39 19.86
C VAL A 263 -3.17 3.70 20.92
N CYS A 264 -3.05 4.96 21.32
CA CYS A 264 -2.06 5.45 22.29
C CYS A 264 -2.72 6.18 23.47
N LEU A 265 -2.00 6.28 24.60
CA LEU A 265 -2.38 7.13 25.72
C LEU A 265 -1.73 8.51 25.59
N VAL A 266 -2.53 9.55 25.41
CA VAL A 266 -2.06 10.94 25.42
C VAL A 266 -2.78 11.67 26.54
N ASN A 267 -2.03 12.20 27.51
CA ASN A 267 -2.59 12.86 28.70
C ASN A 267 -3.64 12.02 29.44
N GLY A 268 -3.43 10.70 29.52
CA GLY A 268 -4.35 9.75 30.16
C GLY A 268 -5.60 9.41 29.36
N GLN A 269 -5.76 9.93 28.13
CA GLN A 269 -6.87 9.63 27.25
C GLN A 269 -6.42 8.76 26.07
N LYS A 270 -7.30 7.84 25.64
CA LYS A 270 -7.05 7.04 24.44
C LYS A 270 -7.35 7.85 23.19
N VAL A 271 -6.39 7.85 22.28
CA VAL A 271 -6.47 8.44 20.95
C VAL A 271 -5.87 7.46 19.95
N VAL A 272 -6.17 7.63 18.66
CA VAL A 272 -5.42 6.96 17.60
C VAL A 272 -4.39 7.95 17.05
N ALA A 273 -3.11 7.57 17.09
CA ALA A 273 -2.04 8.31 16.44
C ALA A 273 -1.81 7.76 15.03
N PHE A 274 -1.82 8.65 14.04
CA PHE A 274 -1.47 8.38 12.65
C PHE A 274 -0.16 9.08 12.31
N GLU A 275 0.54 8.59 11.29
CA GLU A 275 1.71 9.31 10.76
C GLU A 275 1.30 10.68 10.19
N GLY A 276 2.19 11.66 10.35
CA GLY A 276 2.01 13.01 9.84
C GLY A 276 3.34 13.65 9.48
N LEU A 277 3.30 14.71 8.66
CA LEU A 277 4.51 15.37 8.12
C LEU A 277 5.43 15.94 9.20
N ASP A 278 4.85 16.53 10.25
CA ASP A 278 5.57 17.16 11.36
C ASP A 278 5.48 16.31 12.65
N GLY A 279 5.23 15.01 12.50
CA GLY A 279 5.02 14.06 13.59
C GLY A 279 3.59 13.52 13.68
N PRO A 280 3.31 12.67 14.69
CA PRO A 280 2.04 11.96 14.77
C PRO A 280 0.84 12.89 14.93
N VAL A 281 -0.21 12.64 14.13
CA VAL A 281 -1.51 13.32 14.24
C VAL A 281 -2.45 12.44 15.05
N THR A 282 -3.05 13.00 16.11
CA THR A 282 -3.91 12.22 17.00
C THR A 282 -5.40 12.51 16.76
N ILE A 283 -6.20 11.45 16.74
CA ILE A 283 -7.65 11.49 16.57
C ILE A 283 -8.31 10.83 17.79
N PRO A 284 -9.22 11.52 18.50
CA PRO A 284 -9.99 10.91 19.58
C PRO A 284 -10.84 9.73 19.09
N LEU A 285 -10.96 8.67 19.91
CA LEU A 285 -11.68 7.45 19.52
C LEU A 285 -13.12 7.69 19.04
N ASN A 286 -13.82 8.66 19.64
CA ASN A 286 -15.20 9.00 19.29
C ASN A 286 -15.37 9.72 17.94
N ARG A 287 -14.27 10.14 17.32
CA ARG A 287 -14.24 10.74 15.98
C ARG A 287 -13.70 9.78 14.93
N LEU A 288 -13.16 8.64 15.35
CA LEU A 288 -12.50 7.70 14.45
C LEU A 288 -13.52 7.17 13.42
N PRO A 289 -13.17 7.12 12.12
CA PRO A 289 -13.99 6.44 11.14
C PRO A 289 -14.01 4.92 11.40
N GLU A 290 -14.67 4.18 10.52
CA GLU A 290 -14.61 2.72 10.57
C GLU A 290 -13.16 2.23 10.42
N VAL A 291 -12.75 1.37 11.34
CA VAL A 291 -11.39 0.82 11.40
C VAL A 291 -11.38 -0.68 11.69
N GLU A 292 -10.37 -1.36 11.20
CA GLU A 292 -10.10 -2.77 11.48
C GLU A 292 -8.72 -2.95 12.14
N THR A 293 -8.51 -4.07 12.83
CA THR A 293 -7.18 -4.40 13.41
C THR A 293 -6.22 -4.85 12.31
N VAL A 294 -4.96 -4.40 12.39
CA VAL A 294 -3.96 -4.64 11.32
C VAL A 294 -2.60 -5.11 11.86
N TYR A 295 -2.56 -6.22 12.58
CA TYR A 295 -1.28 -6.93 12.80
C TYR A 295 -0.84 -7.71 11.56
N ALA A 296 -1.82 -8.18 10.80
CA ALA A 296 -1.65 -8.71 9.46
C ALA A 296 -2.59 -8.00 8.49
N MET A 297 -2.20 -7.92 7.23
CA MET A 297 -3.06 -7.42 6.15
C MET A 297 -2.95 -8.29 4.91
N THR A 298 -3.91 -8.13 3.99
CA THR A 298 -3.81 -8.80 2.70
C THR A 298 -2.76 -8.12 1.81
N ILE A 299 -2.07 -8.87 0.95
CA ILE A 299 -1.11 -8.31 -0.03
C ILE A 299 -1.75 -7.18 -0.88
N HIS A 300 -3.03 -7.29 -1.22
CA HIS A 300 -3.77 -6.24 -1.93
C HIS A 300 -3.86 -4.91 -1.16
N LYS A 301 -3.88 -4.96 0.18
CA LYS A 301 -3.99 -3.77 1.04
C LYS A 301 -2.64 -3.12 1.33
N SER A 302 -1.54 -3.84 1.12
CA SER A 302 -0.18 -3.30 1.28
C SER A 302 0.35 -2.66 -0.01
N GLN A 303 -0.44 -2.59 -1.08
CA GLN A 303 -0.03 -1.94 -2.33
C GLN A 303 0.29 -0.46 -2.10
N GLY A 304 1.47 -0.03 -2.54
CA GLY A 304 1.98 1.33 -2.33
C GLY A 304 2.63 1.55 -0.96
N SER A 305 2.72 0.50 -0.12
CA SER A 305 3.46 0.52 1.15
C SER A 305 4.75 -0.29 1.04
N GLU A 306 5.73 0.06 1.87
CA GLU A 306 7.06 -0.55 1.90
C GLU A 306 7.45 -0.83 3.34
N TYR A 307 8.18 -1.92 3.55
CA TYR A 307 8.55 -2.41 4.87
C TYR A 307 10.01 -2.88 4.84
N GLU A 308 10.70 -2.75 5.98
CA GLU A 308 12.06 -3.29 6.13
C GLU A 308 12.04 -4.82 6.23
N HIS A 309 11.04 -5.38 6.93
CA HIS A 309 10.80 -6.81 7.05
C HIS A 309 9.30 -7.12 6.85
N ALA A 310 8.98 -8.05 5.94
CA ALA A 310 7.61 -8.42 5.56
C ALA A 310 7.46 -9.91 5.28
#